data_AF-K2BHQ1-F1
#
_entry.id   AF-K2BHQ1-F1
#
_cell.length_a   1.000
_cell.length_b   1.000
_cell.length_c   1.000
_cell.angle_alpha   90.00
_cell.angle_beta   90.00
_cell.angle_gamma   90.00
#
_symmetry.space_group_name_H-M   'P 1'
#
loop_
_entity.id
_entity.type
_entity.pdbx_description
1 polymer ?
#
loop_
_entity_poly.entity_id
_entity_poly.type
_entity_poly.pdbx_seq_one_letter_code
_entity_poly.pdbx_strand_id
1 'polypeptide(L)'
;MENSETADSSGVYSTVQVPLEEVADIQVTEGPSMIKSENGMLRSYVQLNVRDRDIVGFVEESRNLISAEVVLPAGMYIEWSGQFEHQVRARKTLQIIFPIVIFLIFIILYMVYSDFAHALLMMLAVPGAIAGGVMFQYFFG
;
A
#
# COMPACT_ATOMS: atom_id res chain seq x y z
N MET A 1 -84.62 -17.73 -18.97
CA MET A 1 -83.95 -17.10 -20.13
C MET A 1 -83.72 -15.68 -19.68
N GLU A 2 -82.56 -15.22 -19.23
CA GLU A 2 -81.16 -15.48 -19.61
C GLU A 2 -80.38 -14.87 -18.41
N ASN A 3 -79.70 -15.68 -17.59
CA ASN A 3 -78.24 -15.74 -17.48
C ASN A 3 -77.58 -14.35 -17.29
N SER A 4 -77.03 -14.03 -16.13
CA SER A 4 -75.76 -14.51 -15.55
C SER A 4 -74.68 -13.44 -15.72
N GLU A 5 -73.84 -13.29 -14.69
CA GLU A 5 -72.47 -12.77 -14.75
C GLU A 5 -72.30 -11.29 -15.21
N THR A 6 -71.69 -10.41 -14.43
CA THR A 6 -70.44 -10.58 -13.70
C THR A 6 -70.39 -9.61 -12.53
N ALA A 7 -69.94 -10.11 -11.39
CA ALA A 7 -69.36 -9.27 -10.37
C ALA A 7 -68.21 -8.49 -11.01
N ASP A 8 -68.34 -7.16 -11.03
CA ASP A 8 -67.24 -6.27 -11.38
C ASP A 8 -66.17 -6.40 -10.29
N SER A 9 -65.27 -7.36 -10.53
CA SER A 9 -64.09 -7.67 -9.75
C SER A 9 -62.93 -6.77 -10.13
N SER A 10 -63.18 -5.59 -10.70
CA SER A 10 -62.14 -4.58 -10.80
C SER A 10 -62.14 -3.77 -9.50
N GLY A 11 -61.29 -4.18 -8.56
CA GLY A 11 -60.83 -3.29 -7.51
C GLY A 11 -60.18 -2.08 -8.16
N VAL A 12 -60.99 -1.07 -8.49
CA VAL A 12 -60.54 0.24 -8.96
C VAL A 12 -59.82 0.84 -7.77
N TYR A 13 -58.51 0.62 -7.70
CA TYR A 13 -57.64 1.48 -6.92
C TYR A 13 -57.79 2.86 -7.54
N SER A 14 -58.73 3.64 -7.02
CA SER A 14 -58.84 5.06 -7.32
C SER A 14 -57.50 5.65 -6.92
N THR A 15 -56.66 5.95 -7.90
CA THR A 15 -55.36 6.56 -7.68
C THR A 15 -55.60 7.98 -7.20
N VAL A 16 -55.77 8.13 -5.89
CA VAL A 16 -55.77 9.42 -5.21
C VAL A 16 -54.35 9.96 -5.35
N GLN A 17 -54.23 11.13 -5.99
CA GLN A 17 -52.95 11.83 -6.07
C GLN A 17 -52.72 12.51 -4.72
N VAL A 18 -51.75 12.01 -3.97
CA VAL A 18 -51.35 12.54 -2.68
C VAL A 18 -49.97 13.16 -2.83
N PRO A 19 -49.73 14.42 -2.39
CA PRO A 19 -48.41 15.02 -2.43
C PRO A 19 -47.44 14.24 -1.53
N LEU A 20 -46.18 14.12 -1.95
CA LEU A 20 -45.18 13.25 -1.29
C LEU A 20 -44.94 13.64 0.19
N GLU A 21 -45.15 14.92 0.53
CA GLU A 21 -45.04 15.45 1.89
C GLU A 21 -46.10 14.91 2.87
N GLU A 22 -47.26 14.44 2.39
CA GLU A 22 -48.30 13.85 3.24
C GLU A 22 -47.99 12.39 3.65
N VAL A 23 -47.01 11.76 2.98
CA VAL A 23 -46.65 10.35 3.19
C VAL A 23 -45.19 10.12 3.56
N ALA A 24 -44.33 11.12 3.45
CA ALA A 24 -42.90 11.03 3.77
C ALA A 24 -42.33 12.38 4.24
N ASP A 25 -41.37 12.31 5.16
CA ASP A 25 -40.56 13.47 5.59
C ASP A 25 -39.32 13.60 4.70
N ILE A 26 -39.13 14.77 4.09
CA ILE A 26 -38.10 15.04 3.10
C ILE A 26 -37.07 16.00 3.69
N GLN A 27 -35.87 15.49 3.98
CA GLN A 27 -34.77 16.26 4.53
C GLN A 27 -33.50 16.12 3.69
N VAL A 28 -32.78 17.22 3.48
CA VAL A 28 -31.45 17.21 2.89
C VAL A 28 -30.44 16.93 4.00
N THR A 29 -29.72 15.81 3.90
CA THR A 29 -28.72 15.40 4.89
C THR A 29 -27.35 15.23 4.25
N GLU A 30 -26.30 15.40 5.05
CA GLU A 30 -24.94 15.08 4.64
C GLU A 30 -24.71 13.56 4.76
N GLY A 31 -24.21 12.97 3.68
CA GLY A 31 -23.82 11.56 3.63
C GLY A 31 -22.39 11.41 3.13
N PRO A 32 -21.80 10.20 3.26
CA PRO A 32 -20.47 9.94 2.74
C PRO A 32 -20.44 10.15 1.22
N SER A 33 -19.53 10.99 0.74
CA SER A 33 -19.33 11.24 -0.69
C SER A 33 -18.82 10.02 -1.43
N MET A 34 -18.09 9.13 -0.75
CA MET A 34 -17.60 7.87 -1.28
C MET A 34 -17.32 6.87 -0.15
N ILE A 35 -17.77 5.63 -0.32
CA ILE A 35 -17.44 4.52 0.57
C ILE A 35 -16.34 3.71 -0.11
N LYS A 36 -15.15 3.68 0.49
CA LYS A 36 -14.02 2.87 0.02
C LYS A 36 -13.80 1.69 0.96
N SER A 37 -13.60 0.52 0.38
CA SER A 37 -13.34 -0.72 1.11
C SER A 37 -12.23 -1.49 0.43
N GLU A 38 -11.35 -2.07 1.22
CA GLU A 38 -10.25 -2.92 0.76
C GLU A 38 -10.17 -4.15 1.68
N ASN A 39 -10.13 -5.34 1.10
CA ASN A 39 -10.14 -6.61 1.84
C ASN A 39 -11.29 -6.76 2.85
N GLY A 40 -12.47 -6.19 2.53
CA GLY A 40 -13.66 -6.27 3.37
C GLY A 40 -13.69 -5.29 4.55
N MET A 41 -12.71 -4.38 4.65
CA MET A 41 -12.65 -3.33 5.67
C MET A 41 -12.82 -1.95 5.05
N LEU A 42 -13.59 -1.09 5.70
CA LEU A 42 -13.69 0.33 5.32
C LEU A 42 -12.33 1.00 5.48
N ARG A 43 -11.92 1.76 4.47
CA ARG A 43 -10.63 2.47 4.48
C ARG A 43 -10.78 3.92 4.05
N SER A 44 -9.96 4.76 4.68
CA SER A 44 -9.72 6.13 4.26
C SER A 44 -8.26 6.26 3.84
N TYR A 45 -8.01 6.98 2.75
CA TYR A 45 -6.67 7.17 2.21
C TYR A 45 -6.17 8.58 2.51
N VAL A 46 -5.01 8.67 3.15
CA VAL A 46 -4.25 9.91 3.30
C VAL A 46 -3.08 9.84 2.33
N GLN A 47 -3.08 10.70 1.31
CA GLN A 47 -2.05 10.72 0.27
C GLN A 47 -0.98 11.75 0.62
N LEU A 48 0.28 11.33 0.55
CA LEU A 48 1.44 12.15 0.89
C LEU A 48 2.46 12.04 -0.25
N ASN A 49 3.05 13.17 -0.62
CA ASN A 49 4.14 13.21 -1.60
C ASN A 49 5.41 13.67 -0.89
N VAL A 50 6.40 12.78 -0.81
CA VAL A 50 7.72 13.10 -0.27
C VAL A 50 8.58 13.68 -1.39
N ARG A 51 9.23 14.81 -1.14
CA ARG A 51 10.15 15.46 -2.08
C ARG A 51 11.47 15.69 -1.37
N ASP A 52 12.56 15.64 -2.14
CA ASP A 52 13.91 16.00 -1.68
C ASP A 52 14.43 15.19 -0.47
N ARG A 53 13.84 14.00 -0.21
CA ARG A 53 14.21 13.11 0.90
C ARG A 53 13.91 11.65 0.59
N ASP A 54 14.62 10.74 1.26
CA ASP A 54 14.38 9.30 1.23
C ASP A 54 12.97 8.93 1.75
N ILE A 55 12.27 8.10 0.97
CA ILE A 55 10.89 7.69 1.24
C ILE A 55 10.84 6.71 2.42
N VAL A 56 11.82 5.81 2.53
CA VAL A 56 11.84 4.78 3.59
C VAL A 56 12.02 5.44 4.96
N GLY A 57 13.01 6.31 5.10
CA GLY A 57 13.28 7.05 6.32
C GLY A 57 12.11 7.96 6.72
N PHE A 58 11.45 8.61 5.76
CA PHE A 58 10.25 9.41 6.06
C PHE A 58 9.12 8.58 6.65
N VAL A 59 8.83 7.40 6.07
CA VAL A 59 7.77 6.51 6.55
C VAL A 59 8.11 5.92 7.92
N GLU A 60 9.36 5.52 8.14
CA GLU A 60 9.82 5.01 9.44
C GLU A 60 9.69 6.07 10.55
N GLU A 61 10.11 7.30 10.29
CA GLU A 61 9.94 8.43 11.22
C GLU A 61 8.46 8.74 11.48
N SER A 62 7.67 8.87 10.42
CA SER A 62 6.24 9.20 10.53
C SER A 62 5.46 8.13 11.29
N ARG A 63 5.79 6.85 11.07
CA ARG A 63 5.19 5.74 11.80
C ARG A 63 5.42 5.88 13.30
N ASN A 64 6.64 6.23 13.71
CA ASN A 64 6.99 6.38 15.12
C ASN A 64 6.27 7.57 15.75
N LEU A 65 6.23 8.72 15.06
CA LEU A 65 5.53 9.92 15.53
C LEU A 65 4.02 9.70 15.65
N ILE A 66 3.39 9.13 14.62
CA ILE A 66 1.95 8.86 14.62
C ILE A 66 1.58 7.86 15.72
N SER A 67 2.41 6.86 15.96
CA SER A 67 2.17 5.87 17.02
C SER A 67 2.28 6.48 18.42
N ALA A 68 3.01 7.59 18.58
CA ALA A 68 3.16 8.31 19.84
C ALA A 68 2.06 9.36 20.07
N GLU A 69 1.65 10.08 19.04
CA GLU A 69 0.76 11.24 19.16
C GLU A 69 -0.71 10.95 18.82
N VAL A 70 -1.00 9.91 18.03
CA VAL A 70 -2.36 9.63 17.55
C VAL A 70 -2.96 8.45 18.30
N VAL A 71 -4.02 8.72 19.07
CA VAL A 71 -4.84 7.69 19.71
C VAL A 71 -5.88 7.20 18.71
N LEU A 72 -5.75 5.95 18.27
CA LEU A 72 -6.71 5.29 17.39
C LEU A 72 -7.86 4.67 18.20
N PRO A 73 -9.12 4.95 17.84
CA PRO A 73 -10.27 4.20 18.35
C PRO A 73 -10.14 2.69 18.12
N ALA A 74 -10.74 1.91 19.02
CA ALA A 74 -10.70 0.45 18.94
C ALA A 74 -11.24 -0.07 17.59
N GLY A 75 -10.52 -1.04 17.00
CA GLY A 75 -10.89 -1.63 15.71
C GLY A 75 -10.35 -0.91 14.48
N MET A 76 -9.59 0.18 14.65
CA MET A 76 -8.89 0.85 13.55
C MET A 76 -7.39 0.60 13.62
N TYR A 77 -6.75 0.52 12.45
CA TYR A 77 -5.30 0.43 12.31
C TYR A 77 -4.86 1.27 11.12
N ILE A 78 -3.59 1.68 11.15
CA ILE A 78 -2.95 2.43 10.07
C ILE A 78 -2.06 1.47 9.29
N GLU A 79 -2.19 1.52 7.97
CA GLU A 79 -1.31 0.80 7.04
C GLU A 79 -0.61 1.80 6.12
N TRP A 80 0.67 1.57 5.87
CA TRP A 80 1.50 2.38 4.98
C TRP A 80 1.66 1.64 3.66
N SER A 81 1.28 2.28 2.56
CA SER A 81 1.37 1.71 1.23
C SER A 81 2.00 2.67 0.22
N GLY A 82 2.29 2.18 -0.98
CA GLY A 82 2.88 2.93 -2.10
C GLY A 82 4.31 2.51 -2.41
N GLN A 83 5.11 3.45 -2.90
CA GLN A 83 6.49 3.19 -3.37
C GLN A 83 7.41 2.61 -2.28
N PHE A 84 7.11 2.91 -1.01
CA PHE A 84 7.80 2.35 0.15
C PHE A 84 7.85 0.82 0.12
N GLU A 85 6.73 0.14 -0.16
CA GLU A 85 6.66 -1.32 -0.14
C GLU A 85 7.60 -1.95 -1.17
N HIS A 86 7.69 -1.35 -2.36
CA HIS A 86 8.58 -1.79 -3.42
C HIS A 86 10.05 -1.64 -3.01
N GLN A 87 10.42 -0.52 -2.39
CA GLN A 87 11.78 -0.30 -1.90
C GLN A 87 12.14 -1.26 -0.75
N VAL A 88 11.24 -1.46 0.21
CA VAL A 88 11.45 -2.41 1.32
C VAL A 88 11.61 -3.84 0.80
N ARG A 89 10.77 -4.25 -0.15
CA ARG A 89 10.86 -5.57 -0.78
C ARG A 89 12.19 -5.74 -1.51
N ALA A 90 12.59 -4.76 -2.33
CA ALA A 90 13.86 -4.78 -3.03
C ALA A 90 15.05 -4.85 -2.06
N ARG A 91 15.03 -4.04 -0.99
CA ARG A 91 16.06 -4.06 0.06
C ARG A 91 16.17 -5.43 0.72
N LYS A 92 15.04 -6.06 1.07
CA LYS A 92 15.01 -7.39 1.68
C LYS A 92 15.62 -8.46 0.75
N THR A 93 15.29 -8.39 -0.53
CA THR A 93 15.87 -9.29 -1.53
C THR A 93 17.39 -9.07 -1.66
N LEU A 94 17.84 -7.82 -1.76
CA LEU A 94 19.27 -7.48 -1.86
C LEU A 94 20.06 -7.91 -0.62
N GLN A 95 19.49 -7.78 0.58
CA GLN A 95 20.12 -8.25 1.83
C GLN A 95 20.44 -9.74 1.82
N ILE A 96 19.68 -10.56 1.08
CA ILE A 96 19.91 -12.00 0.95
C ILE A 96 20.83 -12.29 -0.24
N ILE A 97 20.57 -11.65 -1.39
CA ILE A 97 21.33 -11.94 -2.62
C ILE A 97 22.78 -11.44 -2.53
N PHE A 98 23.01 -10.26 -1.97
CA PHE A 98 24.32 -9.65 -1.87
C PHE A 98 25.38 -10.55 -1.18
N PRO A 99 25.13 -11.11 0.03
CA PRO A 99 26.09 -12.01 0.67
C PRO A 99 26.27 -13.33 -0.11
N ILE A 100 25.22 -13.85 -0.74
CA ILE A 100 25.31 -15.07 -1.56
C ILE A 100 26.27 -14.86 -2.73
N VAL A 101 26.15 -13.73 -3.43
CA VAL A 101 27.02 -13.41 -4.56
C VAL A 101 28.47 -13.20 -4.11
N ILE A 102 28.70 -12.46 -3.03
CA ILE A 102 30.04 -12.28 -2.44
C ILE A 102 30.68 -13.63 -2.09
N PHE A 103 29.91 -14.51 -1.46
CA PHE A 103 30.37 -15.85 -1.09
C PHE A 103 30.69 -16.71 -2.32
N LEU A 104 29.84 -16.65 -3.35
CA LEU A 104 30.04 -17.37 -4.60
C LEU A 104 31.30 -16.88 -5.33
N ILE A 105 31.53 -15.57 -5.39
CA ILE A 105 32.76 -14.98 -5.95
C ILE A 105 33.97 -15.48 -5.18
N PHE A 106 33.92 -15.48 -3.84
CA PHE A 106 35.00 -16.00 -3.01
C PHE A 106 35.33 -17.47 -3.33
N ILE A 107 34.32 -18.34 -3.47
CA ILE A 107 34.51 -19.75 -3.84
C ILE A 107 35.22 -19.88 -5.19
N ILE A 108 34.77 -19.10 -6.19
CA ILE A 108 35.37 -19.13 -7.53
C ILE A 108 36.84 -18.69 -7.46
N LEU A 109 37.14 -17.60 -6.74
CA LEU A 109 38.50 -17.12 -6.57
C LEU A 109 39.38 -18.13 -5.83
N TYR A 110 38.84 -18.77 -4.79
CA TYR A 110 39.55 -19.82 -4.06
C TYR A 110 39.90 -21.01 -4.97
N MET A 111 38.98 -21.44 -5.84
CA MET A 111 39.24 -22.52 -6.78
C MET A 111 40.30 -22.15 -7.84
N VAL A 112 40.32 -20.90 -8.28
CA VAL A 112 41.29 -20.41 -9.28
C VAL A 112 42.70 -20.37 -8.70
N TYR A 113 42.87 -19.78 -7.51
CA TYR A 113 44.20 -19.59 -6.91
C TYR A 113 44.65 -20.78 -6.06
N SER A 114 43.71 -21.62 -5.62
CA SER A 114 43.93 -22.71 -4.65
C SER A 114 44.64 -22.27 -3.37
N ASP A 115 44.61 -20.96 -3.08
CA ASP A 115 45.26 -20.35 -1.93
C ASP A 115 44.33 -19.30 -1.29
N PHE A 116 44.19 -19.42 0.03
CA PHE A 116 43.27 -18.60 0.80
C PHE A 116 43.73 -17.14 0.90
N ALA A 117 45.04 -16.90 1.02
CA ALA A 117 45.58 -15.55 1.15
C ALA A 117 45.41 -14.75 -0.16
N HIS A 118 45.70 -15.37 -1.30
CA HIS A 118 45.50 -14.75 -2.62
C HIS A 118 44.03 -14.45 -2.90
N ALA A 119 43.11 -15.37 -2.58
CA ALA A 119 41.68 -15.13 -2.76
C ALA A 119 41.17 -13.95 -1.89
N LEU A 120 41.63 -13.86 -0.63
CA LEU A 120 41.24 -12.77 0.27
C LEU A 120 41.80 -11.42 -0.18
N LEU A 121 43.05 -11.38 -0.66
CA LEU A 121 43.65 -10.17 -1.23
C LEU A 121 42.84 -9.64 -2.42
N MET A 122 42.35 -10.52 -3.30
CA MET A 122 41.48 -10.15 -4.41
C MET A 122 40.11 -9.66 -3.94
N MET A 123 39.52 -10.29 -2.92
CA MET A 123 38.26 -9.82 -2.32
C MET A 123 38.40 -8.42 -1.72
N LEU A 124 39.58 -8.04 -1.22
CA LEU A 124 39.84 -6.71 -0.68
C LEU A 124 39.76 -5.60 -1.73
N ALA A 125 39.93 -5.93 -3.02
CA ALA A 125 39.73 -4.99 -4.12
C ALA A 125 38.25 -4.62 -4.31
N VAL A 126 37.31 -5.48 -3.90
CA VAL A 126 35.86 -5.27 -4.08
C VAL A 126 35.34 -4.06 -3.30
N PRO A 127 35.61 -3.91 -1.98
CA PRO A 127 35.29 -2.68 -1.25
C PRO A 127 35.90 -1.42 -1.88
N GLY A 128 37.12 -1.50 -2.40
CA GLY A 128 37.77 -0.40 -3.10
C GLY A 128 37.00 0.04 -4.35
N ALA A 129 36.51 -0.91 -5.14
CA ALA A 129 35.68 -0.63 -6.31
C ALA A 129 34.32 0.01 -5.92
N ILE A 130 33.69 -0.49 -4.84
CA ILE A 130 32.44 0.09 -4.32
C ILE A 130 32.67 1.54 -3.87
N ALA A 131 33.74 1.81 -3.14
CA ALA A 131 34.09 3.16 -2.69
C ALA A 131 34.27 4.11 -3.88
N GLY A 132 34.94 3.68 -4.95
CA GLY A 132 35.06 4.43 -6.20
C GLY A 132 33.71 4.76 -6.83
N GLY A 133 32.79 3.78 -6.86
CA GLY A 133 31.43 3.97 -7.37
C GLY A 133 30.62 4.98 -6.54
N VAL A 134 30.65 4.87 -5.21
CA VAL A 134 29.97 5.82 -4.31
C VAL A 134 30.56 7.22 -4.44
N MET A 135 31.87 7.34 -4.53
CA MET A 135 32.55 8.62 -4.71
C MET A 135 32.16 9.28 -6.03
N PHE A 136 32.08 8.50 -7.11
CA PHE A 136 31.58 8.98 -8.40
C PHE A 136 30.12 9.46 -8.31
N GLN A 137 29.22 8.65 -7.76
CA GLN A 137 27.81 9.03 -7.55
C GLN A 137 27.70 10.32 -6.72
N TYR A 138 28.53 10.47 -5.68
CA TYR A 138 28.51 11.65 -4.83
C TYR A 138 28.93 12.93 -5.57
N PHE A 139 29.97 12.86 -6.42
CA PHE A 139 30.45 14.04 -7.15
C PHE A 139 29.60 14.42 -8.35
N PHE A 140 28.98 13.43 -9.02
CA PHE A 140 28.29 13.64 -10.28
C PHE A 140 26.76 13.64 -10.17
N GLY A 141 26.20 13.22 -9.04
CA GLY A 141 24.75 13.18 -8.80
C GLY A 141 24.06 12.11 -9.63
#